data_AF-U2I0C1-F1
#
_entry.id   AF-U2I0C1-F1
#
_cell.length_a   1.000
_cell.length_b   1.000
_cell.length_c   1.000
_cell.angle_alpha   90.00
_cell.angle_beta   90.00
_cell.angle_gamma   90.00
#
_symmetry.space_group_name_H-M   'P 1'
#
loop_
_entity.id
_entity.type
_entity.pdbx_description
1 polymer ?
#
loop_
_entity_poly.entity_id
_entity_poly.type
_entity_poly.pdbx_seq_one_letter_code
_entity_poly.pdbx_strand_id
1 'polypeptide(L)'
;MMNKQFFILLYSFSCWVSLLNAQEYPNFRWIDFQADKTVVVQGQGWGNDVVNRFDRFPGIYKDSVRQDVWRLSRNSSGIYVDFTTNSDSLVLEYKYGGKESLKNMSSIGVSGMDMYAKMGSGRWIWVKGKYVSFEKDKMQLLFDGLGNDKVLFYRLYFPLYNTISDFQFGIRRNANIIWKSNPEAPIIIYGTSIAQGASASRAGLSWSAILGRETRSPIINLGFSGNGRLEKELVDLIAKKKLQSILLIVYQILSHLKMKMFINDWYMH
;
A
#
# COMPACT_ATOMS: atom_id res chain seq x y z
N MET A 1 -41.53 -7.57 45.63
CA MET A 1 -41.72 -7.78 44.18
C MET A 1 -41.08 -6.61 43.44
N MET A 2 -39.85 -6.76 42.95
CA MET A 2 -39.19 -5.72 42.16
C MET A 2 -39.87 -5.62 40.80
N ASN A 3 -40.27 -4.40 40.45
CA ASN A 3 -41.24 -4.09 39.41
C ASN A 3 -40.66 -4.36 38.00
N LYS A 4 -41.29 -5.26 37.22
CA LYS A 4 -40.87 -5.64 35.85
C LYS A 4 -40.68 -4.44 34.91
N GLN A 5 -41.30 -3.30 35.21
CA GLN A 5 -41.15 -2.06 34.45
C GLN A 5 -39.75 -1.44 34.55
N PHE A 6 -39.01 -1.67 35.64
CA PHE A 6 -37.66 -1.11 35.82
C PHE A 6 -36.61 -1.78 34.90
N PHE A 7 -36.80 -3.07 34.60
CA PHE A 7 -35.91 -3.81 33.70
C PHE A 7 -36.11 -3.46 32.22
N ILE A 8 -37.33 -3.07 31.82
CA ILE A 8 -37.62 -2.68 30.43
C ILE A 8 -37.00 -1.31 30.11
N LEU A 9 -37.03 -0.37 31.07
CA LEU A 9 -36.39 0.95 30.93
C LEU A 9 -34.85 0.85 30.83
N LEU A 10 -34.23 -0.06 31.59
CA LEU A 10 -32.79 -0.31 31.52
C LEU A 10 -32.35 -0.92 30.16
N TYR A 11 -33.18 -1.80 29.58
CA TYR A 11 -32.92 -2.40 28.26
C TYR A 11 -33.14 -1.44 27.09
N SER A 12 -34.10 -0.51 27.21
CA SER A 12 -34.26 0.55 26.19
C SER A 12 -33.13 1.57 26.21
N PHE A 13 -32.50 1.80 27.37
CA PHE A 13 -31.35 2.71 27.49
C PHE A 13 -30.06 2.08 26.95
N SER A 14 -29.84 0.78 27.15
CA SER A 14 -28.67 0.07 26.60
C SER A 14 -28.73 -0.10 25.07
N CYS A 15 -29.93 -0.18 24.48
CA CYS A 15 -30.10 -0.19 23.02
C CYS A 15 -29.91 1.18 22.36
N TRP A 16 -30.05 2.29 23.08
CA TRP A 16 -29.78 3.63 22.53
C TRP A 16 -28.30 4.01 22.58
N VAL A 17 -27.54 3.49 23.55
CA VAL A 17 -26.09 3.76 23.64
C VAL A 17 -25.28 2.98 22.59
N SER A 18 -25.87 1.94 21.99
CA SER A 18 -25.20 1.11 20.97
C SER A 18 -25.16 1.73 19.57
N LEU A 19 -25.78 2.91 19.36
CA LEU A 19 -25.83 3.62 18.07
C LEU A 19 -24.95 4.89 18.02
N LEU A 20 -24.20 5.20 19.07
CA LEU A 20 -23.29 6.35 19.15
C LEU A 20 -21.81 6.00 18.87
N ASN A 21 -21.55 4.97 18.07
CA ASN A 21 -20.20 4.70 17.54
C ASN A 21 -20.13 5.02 16.04
N ALA A 22 -20.33 6.31 15.71
CA ALA A 22 -19.99 6.93 14.43
C ALA A 22 -20.05 8.45 14.66
N GLN A 23 -19.02 9.28 14.53
CA GLN A 23 -17.78 9.23 13.75
C GLN A 23 -16.87 10.29 14.41
N GLU A 24 -15.60 10.00 14.74
CA GLU A 24 -14.66 11.00 15.29
C GLU A 24 -14.37 12.17 14.32
N TYR A 25 -14.94 12.14 13.11
CA TYR A 25 -14.69 13.09 12.03
C TYR A 25 -16.00 13.49 11.31
N PRO A 26 -16.93 14.21 11.96
CA PRO A 26 -18.24 14.54 11.40
C PRO A 26 -18.16 15.41 10.13
N ASN A 27 -17.09 16.20 9.98
CA ASN A 27 -16.88 17.10 8.84
C ASN A 27 -16.14 16.44 7.67
N PHE A 28 -15.98 15.12 7.69
CA PHE A 28 -15.33 14.36 6.63
C PHE A 28 -16.36 13.60 5.81
N ARG A 29 -16.06 13.42 4.52
CA ARG A 29 -16.67 12.41 3.67
C ARG A 29 -15.66 11.30 3.45
N TRP A 30 -16.14 10.07 3.45
CA TRP A 30 -15.31 8.88 3.36
C TRP A 30 -15.40 8.26 1.98
N ILE A 31 -14.24 7.88 1.45
CA ILE A 31 -14.09 7.16 0.19
C ILE A 31 -13.68 5.74 0.54
N ASP A 32 -14.55 4.79 0.21
CA ASP A 32 -14.26 3.37 0.35
C ASP A 32 -13.40 2.91 -0.83
N PHE A 33 -12.16 2.54 -0.53
CA PHE A 33 -11.20 2.11 -1.55
C PHE A 33 -11.50 0.73 -2.15
N GLN A 34 -12.47 -0.02 -1.68
CA GLN A 34 -12.93 -1.24 -2.36
C GLN A 34 -14.13 -0.96 -3.26
N ALA A 35 -15.02 -0.05 -2.86
CA ALA A 35 -16.20 0.30 -3.64
C ALA A 35 -15.93 1.33 -4.77
N ASP A 36 -15.02 2.28 -4.54
CA ASP A 36 -14.79 3.39 -5.48
C ASP A 36 -13.86 2.97 -6.64
N LYS A 37 -14.45 2.78 -7.82
CA LYS A 37 -13.72 2.39 -9.04
C LYS A 37 -12.90 3.54 -9.66
N THR A 38 -13.08 4.79 -9.21
CA THR A 38 -12.30 5.93 -9.70
C THR A 38 -10.89 5.97 -9.13
N VAL A 39 -10.65 5.27 -8.01
CA VAL A 39 -9.32 5.22 -7.38
C VAL A 39 -8.32 4.47 -8.27
N VAL A 40 -7.21 5.11 -8.60
CA VAL A 40 -6.14 4.51 -9.41
C VAL A 40 -5.02 3.99 -8.51
N VAL A 41 -4.99 2.68 -8.30
CA VAL A 41 -3.90 2.01 -7.58
C VAL A 41 -2.72 1.78 -8.53
N GLN A 42 -1.52 2.13 -8.07
CA GLN A 42 -0.29 2.05 -8.85
C GLN A 42 0.74 1.13 -8.18
N GLY A 43 1.75 0.71 -8.95
CA GLY A 43 2.83 -0.16 -8.47
C GLY A 43 2.51 -1.66 -8.40
N GLN A 44 1.36 -2.07 -8.96
CA GLN A 44 0.91 -3.46 -9.01
C GLN A 44 1.09 -4.07 -10.41
N GLY A 45 0.61 -3.40 -11.46
CA GLY A 45 0.78 -3.82 -12.86
C GLY A 45 -0.28 -4.80 -13.40
N TRP A 46 -1.29 -5.18 -12.61
CA TRP A 46 -2.30 -6.20 -12.98
C TRP A 46 -3.75 -5.71 -13.06
N GLY A 47 -4.03 -4.46 -12.67
CA GLY A 47 -5.39 -3.90 -12.76
C GLY A 47 -6.42 -4.77 -12.04
N ASN A 48 -7.49 -5.18 -12.75
CA ASN A 48 -8.58 -5.98 -12.20
C ASN A 48 -8.27 -7.49 -12.08
N ASP A 49 -7.09 -7.94 -12.51
CA ASP A 49 -6.75 -9.37 -12.49
C ASP A 49 -6.35 -9.86 -11.08
N VAL A 50 -6.22 -8.95 -10.11
CA VAL A 50 -5.90 -9.28 -8.71
C VAL A 50 -7.11 -9.75 -7.93
N VAL A 51 -6.87 -10.50 -6.85
CA VAL A 51 -7.94 -10.97 -5.96
C VAL A 51 -8.37 -9.86 -5.00
N ASN A 52 -7.41 -9.20 -4.35
CA ASN A 52 -7.64 -7.98 -3.59
C ASN A 52 -6.91 -6.81 -4.24
N ARG A 53 -7.50 -5.62 -4.11
CA ARG A 53 -7.02 -4.39 -4.75
C ARG A 53 -5.55 -4.04 -4.46
N PHE A 54 -5.01 -4.46 -3.32
CA PHE A 54 -3.62 -4.20 -2.89
C PHE A 54 -2.70 -5.43 -2.99
N ASP A 55 -3.09 -6.47 -3.71
CA ASP A 55 -2.18 -7.59 -3.96
C ASP A 55 -1.10 -7.21 -4.98
N ARG A 56 -0.03 -7.99 -5.07
CA ARG A 56 1.04 -7.77 -6.04
C ARG A 56 1.08 -8.81 -7.15
N PHE A 57 0.11 -9.73 -7.20
CA PHE A 57 -0.04 -10.72 -8.27
C PHE A 57 -1.47 -10.83 -8.78
N PRO A 58 -1.66 -11.22 -10.06
CA PRO A 58 -2.95 -11.62 -10.54
C PRO A 58 -3.39 -12.94 -9.87
N GLY A 59 -4.70 -13.10 -9.68
CA GLY A 59 -5.32 -14.26 -9.05
C GLY A 59 -4.96 -15.58 -9.71
N ILE A 60 -4.74 -15.57 -11.03
CA ILE A 60 -4.44 -16.78 -11.81
C ILE A 60 -3.13 -17.45 -11.40
N TYR A 61 -2.22 -16.74 -10.72
CA TYR A 61 -0.92 -17.28 -10.31
C TYR A 61 -0.94 -17.98 -8.95
N LYS A 62 -2.09 -18.00 -8.24
CA LYS A 62 -2.22 -18.57 -6.89
C LYS A 62 -1.69 -19.99 -6.78
N ASP A 63 -2.06 -20.85 -7.74
CA ASP A 63 -1.71 -22.27 -7.71
C ASP A 63 -0.44 -22.59 -8.53
N SER A 64 0.13 -21.59 -9.22
CA SER A 64 1.34 -21.74 -10.02
C SER A 64 2.62 -21.35 -9.27
N VAL A 65 2.52 -20.49 -8.25
CA VAL A 65 3.69 -20.07 -7.46
C VAL A 65 3.74 -20.80 -6.12
N ARG A 66 4.92 -20.84 -5.49
CA ARG A 66 5.06 -21.40 -4.14
C ARG A 66 4.15 -20.67 -3.16
N GLN A 67 3.56 -21.40 -2.22
CA GLN A 67 2.62 -20.87 -1.23
C GLN A 67 3.18 -19.67 -0.44
N ASP A 68 4.47 -19.69 -0.08
CA ASP A 68 5.12 -18.56 0.59
C ASP A 68 5.22 -17.31 -0.28
N VAL A 69 5.50 -17.47 -1.57
CA VAL A 69 5.54 -16.35 -2.52
C VAL A 69 4.13 -15.79 -2.69
N TRP A 70 3.12 -16.64 -2.85
CA TRP A 70 1.73 -16.22 -2.93
C TRP A 70 1.31 -15.45 -1.67
N ARG A 71 1.62 -15.96 -0.48
CA ARG A 71 1.31 -15.28 0.78
C ARG A 71 1.97 -13.92 0.88
N LEU A 72 3.24 -13.81 0.47
CA LEU A 72 3.97 -12.54 0.46
C LEU A 72 3.49 -11.58 -0.64
N SER A 73 2.97 -12.08 -1.76
CA SER A 73 2.43 -11.22 -2.82
C SER A 73 1.18 -10.45 -2.36
N ARG A 74 0.47 -10.92 -1.33
CA ARG A 74 -0.66 -10.21 -0.72
C ARG A 74 -0.27 -8.95 0.05
N ASN A 75 1.01 -8.82 0.43
CA ASN A 75 1.50 -7.61 1.08
C ASN A 75 1.60 -6.46 0.08
N SER A 76 1.24 -5.25 0.50
CA SER A 76 1.13 -4.07 -0.36
C SER A 76 2.45 -3.34 -0.66
N SER A 77 3.61 -4.02 -0.58
CA SER A 77 4.91 -3.36 -0.75
C SER A 77 5.05 -2.71 -2.13
N GLY A 78 5.43 -1.44 -2.14
CA GLY A 78 5.60 -0.67 -3.39
C GLY A 78 4.29 -0.23 -4.04
N ILE A 79 3.13 -0.59 -3.48
CA ILE A 79 1.84 -0.07 -3.93
C ILE A 79 1.67 1.36 -3.40
N TYR A 80 1.09 2.22 -4.23
CA TYR A 80 0.79 3.59 -3.89
C TYR A 80 -0.43 4.12 -4.64
N VAL A 81 -0.95 5.26 -4.19
CA VAL A 81 -1.89 6.09 -4.94
C VAL A 81 -1.34 7.51 -5.05
N ASP A 82 -1.57 8.13 -6.20
CA ASP A 82 -1.29 9.54 -6.43
C ASP A 82 -2.60 10.31 -6.53
N PHE A 83 -2.67 11.50 -5.94
CA PHE A 83 -3.90 12.31 -5.96
C PHE A 83 -3.63 13.80 -5.76
N THR A 84 -4.56 14.62 -6.22
CA THR A 84 -4.65 16.04 -5.84
C THR A 84 -5.92 16.27 -5.05
N THR A 85 -5.87 17.15 -4.05
CA THR A 85 -7.04 17.55 -3.27
C THR A 85 -6.89 18.99 -2.79
N ASN A 86 -8.02 19.67 -2.62
CA ASN A 86 -8.10 20.95 -1.91
C ASN A 86 -8.52 20.77 -0.43
N SER A 87 -8.55 19.53 0.08
CA SER A 87 -8.75 19.25 1.50
C SER A 87 -7.53 19.72 2.30
N ASP A 88 -7.75 20.36 3.44
CA ASP A 88 -6.70 20.80 4.37
C ASP A 88 -6.22 19.68 5.31
N SER A 89 -7.04 18.63 5.47
CA SER A 89 -6.76 17.44 6.26
C SER A 89 -7.22 16.17 5.55
N LEU A 90 -6.63 15.04 5.93
CA LEU A 90 -6.92 13.70 5.44
C LEU A 90 -6.88 12.72 6.61
N VAL A 91 -7.89 11.87 6.73
CA VAL A 91 -7.92 10.77 7.70
C VAL A 91 -7.92 9.45 6.94
N LEU A 92 -7.06 8.52 7.35
CA LEU A 92 -6.98 7.17 6.83
C LEU A 92 -7.41 6.20 7.91
N GLU A 93 -8.28 5.25 7.57
CA GLU A 93 -8.63 4.13 8.44
C GLU A 93 -8.51 2.84 7.65
N TYR A 94 -7.81 1.84 8.20
CA TYR A 94 -7.67 0.53 7.56
C TYR A 94 -7.40 -0.57 8.56
N LYS A 95 -7.60 -1.81 8.10
CA LYS A 95 -7.15 -3.00 8.81
C LYS A 95 -5.95 -3.64 8.13
N TYR A 96 -5.13 -4.33 8.94
CA TYR A 96 -3.99 -5.11 8.48
C TYR A 96 -4.06 -6.55 8.98
N GLY A 97 -3.64 -7.52 8.16
CA GLY A 97 -3.90 -8.95 8.43
C GLY A 97 -2.80 -9.72 9.16
N GLY A 98 -1.58 -9.19 9.15
CA GLY A 98 -0.36 -9.79 9.68
C GLY A 98 0.10 -9.19 11.01
N LYS A 99 1.36 -9.45 11.37
CA LYS A 99 1.98 -8.85 12.55
C LYS A 99 2.13 -7.35 12.36
N GLU A 100 1.89 -6.58 13.41
CA GLU A 100 2.08 -5.13 13.40
C GLU A 100 3.54 -4.75 13.08
N SER A 101 4.50 -5.46 13.69
CA SER A 101 5.94 -5.26 13.54
C SER A 101 6.69 -6.58 13.35
N LEU A 102 7.96 -6.50 12.96
CA LEU A 102 8.88 -7.64 12.86
C LEU A 102 10.09 -7.37 13.74
N LYS A 103 10.83 -8.42 14.14
CA LYS A 103 11.98 -8.28 15.06
C LYS A 103 13.01 -7.23 14.62
N ASN A 104 13.16 -7.04 13.32
CA ASN A 104 14.10 -6.13 12.72
C ASN A 104 13.44 -4.92 12.01
N MET A 105 12.12 -4.72 12.10
CA MET A 105 11.39 -3.64 11.41
C MET A 105 10.36 -2.96 12.32
N SER A 106 10.23 -1.64 12.20
CA SER A 106 9.24 -0.86 12.95
C SER A 106 7.79 -1.17 12.53
N SER A 107 6.84 -0.91 13.42
CA SER A 107 5.40 -1.02 13.13
C SER A 107 4.98 -0.16 11.93
N ILE A 108 5.57 1.03 11.80
CA ILE A 108 5.29 1.95 10.67
C ILE A 108 5.83 1.40 9.35
N GLY A 109 7.01 0.78 9.32
CA GLY A 109 7.53 0.15 8.10
C GLY A 109 6.72 -1.08 7.69
N VAL A 110 6.33 -1.90 8.66
CA VAL A 110 5.63 -3.17 8.41
C VAL A 110 4.17 -2.96 8.05
N SER A 111 3.45 -2.14 8.81
CA SER A 111 1.99 -2.00 8.78
C SER A 111 1.49 -0.56 8.59
N GLY A 112 2.39 0.42 8.59
CA GLY A 112 2.06 1.84 8.42
C GLY A 112 2.02 2.31 6.97
N MET A 113 1.31 3.40 6.73
CA MET A 113 1.33 4.14 5.47
C MET A 113 2.22 5.39 5.57
N ASP A 114 2.71 5.88 4.43
CA ASP A 114 3.65 7.00 4.39
C ASP A 114 3.37 7.92 3.19
N MET A 115 3.29 9.24 3.43
CA MET A 115 2.83 10.20 2.42
C MET A 115 3.90 11.22 2.05
N TYR A 116 3.97 11.56 0.77
CA TYR A 116 4.86 12.57 0.22
C TYR A 116 4.10 13.51 -0.71
N ALA A 117 4.49 14.78 -0.76
CA ALA A 117 3.99 15.77 -1.71
C ALA A 117 5.03 16.03 -2.79
N LYS A 118 4.63 15.99 -4.06
CA LYS A 118 5.43 16.46 -5.19
C LYS A 118 5.15 17.95 -5.38
N MET A 119 6.16 18.78 -5.20
CA MET A 119 6.04 20.23 -5.37
C MET A 119 6.13 20.63 -6.85
N GLY A 120 5.62 21.81 -7.20
CA GLY A 120 5.78 22.44 -8.52
C GLY A 120 7.23 22.57 -8.98
N SER A 121 8.16 22.70 -8.02
CA SER A 121 9.60 22.71 -8.28
C SER A 121 10.20 21.35 -8.64
N GLY A 122 9.41 20.27 -8.60
CA GLY A 122 9.87 18.90 -8.77
C GLY A 122 10.45 18.27 -7.50
N ARG A 123 10.55 18.98 -6.38
CA ARG A 123 11.03 18.39 -5.11
C ARG A 123 9.95 17.52 -4.47
N TRP A 124 10.35 16.42 -3.85
CA TRP A 124 9.49 15.64 -2.96
C TRP A 124 9.65 16.10 -1.51
N ILE A 125 8.53 16.31 -0.82
CA ILE A 125 8.49 16.68 0.59
C ILE A 125 7.74 15.59 1.35
N TRP A 126 8.31 15.12 2.45
CA TRP A 126 7.61 14.18 3.33
C TRP A 126 6.47 14.89 4.05
N VAL A 127 5.28 14.29 4.03
CA VAL A 127 4.11 14.80 4.75
C VAL A 127 3.94 13.93 6.00
N LYS A 128 4.21 14.54 7.16
CA LYS A 128 4.18 13.82 8.43
C LYS A 128 2.74 13.49 8.81
N GLY A 129 2.40 12.20 8.84
CA GLY A 129 1.16 11.71 9.42
C GLY A 129 1.27 11.55 10.94
N LYS A 130 0.16 11.83 11.64
CA LYS A 130 -0.04 11.50 13.04
C LYS A 130 -0.81 10.18 13.11
N TYR A 131 -0.21 9.14 13.66
CA TYR A 131 -0.91 7.91 13.96
C TYR A 131 -1.79 8.14 15.19
N VAL A 132 -3.11 8.07 15.01
CA VAL A 132 -4.10 8.39 16.03
C VAL A 132 -4.43 7.16 16.87
N SER A 133 -4.53 5.98 16.23
CA SER A 133 -4.68 4.71 16.94
C SER A 133 -3.79 3.62 16.34
N PHE A 134 -3.26 2.80 17.24
CA PHE A 134 -2.61 1.53 16.99
C PHE A 134 -3.38 0.47 17.76
N GLU A 135 -4.54 0.10 17.22
CA GLU A 135 -5.31 -1.01 17.77
C GLU A 135 -4.85 -2.31 17.10
N LYS A 136 -5.00 -3.43 17.81
CA LYS A 136 -4.66 -4.74 17.25
C LYS A 136 -5.45 -4.93 15.96
N ASP A 137 -4.75 -4.95 14.83
CA ASP A 137 -5.26 -5.11 13.45
C ASP A 137 -5.91 -3.89 12.78
N LYS A 138 -6.01 -2.73 13.44
CA LYS A 138 -6.60 -1.51 12.90
C LYS A 138 -5.67 -0.31 13.09
N MET A 139 -5.57 0.52 12.05
CA MET A 139 -4.82 1.78 12.10
C MET A 139 -5.69 2.96 11.70
N GLN A 140 -5.48 4.08 12.38
CA GLN A 140 -5.99 5.39 11.97
C GLN A 140 -4.83 6.40 11.88
N LEU A 141 -4.75 7.14 10.77
CA LEU A 141 -3.75 8.18 10.56
C LEU A 141 -4.44 9.49 10.17
N LEU A 142 -3.95 10.60 10.72
CA LEU A 142 -4.35 11.95 10.37
C LEU A 142 -3.18 12.67 9.70
N PHE A 143 -3.44 13.30 8.56
CA PHE A 143 -2.55 14.28 7.93
C PHE A 143 -3.24 15.64 7.95
N ASP A 144 -2.54 16.65 8.44
CA ASP A 144 -3.01 18.03 8.52
C ASP A 144 -2.09 18.96 7.72
N GLY A 145 -2.55 20.19 7.47
CA GLY A 145 -1.77 21.20 6.76
C GLY A 145 -1.59 20.88 5.27
N LEU A 146 -2.56 20.19 4.68
CA LEU A 146 -2.64 19.92 3.25
C LEU A 146 -3.25 21.12 2.49
N GLY A 147 -3.43 20.99 1.17
CA GLY A 147 -4.10 22.01 0.35
C GLY A 147 -3.20 23.20 -0.02
N ASN A 148 -1.88 23.02 -0.05
CA ASN A 148 -0.95 24.06 -0.49
C ASN A 148 -0.91 24.15 -2.03
N ASP A 149 -1.16 25.33 -2.59
CA ASP A 149 -1.21 25.60 -4.04
C ASP A 149 0.08 25.26 -4.81
N LYS A 150 1.21 25.10 -4.10
CA LYS A 150 2.49 24.69 -4.69
C LYS A 150 2.63 23.18 -4.86
N VAL A 151 1.70 22.38 -4.34
CA VAL A 151 1.72 20.91 -4.46
C VAL A 151 1.09 20.50 -5.79
N LEU A 152 1.85 19.77 -6.61
CA LEU A 152 1.34 19.20 -7.86
C LEU A 152 0.46 17.98 -7.63
N PHE A 153 0.85 17.11 -6.69
CA PHE A 153 0.09 15.95 -6.22
C PHE A 153 0.73 15.36 -4.97
N TYR A 154 -0.04 14.58 -4.23
CA TYR A 154 0.38 13.75 -3.12
C TYR A 154 0.53 12.29 -3.58
N ARG A 155 1.48 11.57 -2.98
CA ARG A 155 1.67 10.13 -3.11
C ARG A 155 1.56 9.48 -1.74
N LEU A 156 0.65 8.52 -1.59
CA LEU A 156 0.50 7.71 -0.39
C LEU A 156 1.02 6.29 -0.67
N TYR A 157 2.05 5.87 0.06
CA TYR A 157 2.60 4.52 0.01
C TYR A 157 1.92 3.61 1.04
N PHE A 158 1.64 2.38 0.63
CA PHE A 158 1.04 1.35 1.46
C PHE A 158 2.09 0.51 2.21
N PRO A 159 1.70 -0.26 3.23
CA PRO A 159 2.65 -0.99 4.08
C PRO A 159 3.54 -1.99 3.33
N LEU A 160 4.76 -2.22 3.83
CA LEU A 160 5.77 -3.07 3.17
C LEU A 160 5.56 -4.57 3.44
N TYR A 161 4.98 -4.93 4.58
CA TYR A 161 4.95 -6.32 5.06
C TYR A 161 3.58 -6.77 5.55
N ASN A 162 2.52 -6.06 5.16
CA ASN A 162 1.18 -6.39 5.57
C ASN A 162 0.16 -6.27 4.43
N THR A 163 -0.94 -7.02 4.57
CA THR A 163 -2.13 -6.89 3.72
C THR A 163 -2.97 -5.72 4.20
N ILE A 164 -3.80 -5.16 3.33
CA ILE A 164 -4.74 -4.08 3.68
C ILE A 164 -6.17 -4.50 3.35
N SER A 165 -7.09 -4.23 4.27
CA SER A 165 -8.55 -4.36 4.09
C SER A 165 -9.28 -3.21 4.76
N ASP A 166 -10.57 -3.07 4.45
CA ASP A 166 -11.46 -2.03 5.01
C ASP A 166 -10.88 -0.62 4.94
N PHE A 167 -10.19 -0.29 3.83
CA PHE A 167 -9.52 0.99 3.70
C PHE A 167 -10.49 2.12 3.37
N GLN A 168 -10.62 3.06 4.30
CA GLN A 168 -11.42 4.27 4.19
C GLN A 168 -10.49 5.49 4.12
N PHE A 169 -10.75 6.36 3.16
CA PHE A 169 -10.00 7.58 2.90
C PHE A 169 -10.91 8.79 3.11
N GLY A 170 -10.75 9.45 4.23
CA GLY A 170 -11.56 10.59 4.67
C GLY A 170 -10.94 11.91 4.24
N ILE A 171 -11.70 12.73 3.51
CA ILE A 171 -11.36 14.13 3.22
C ILE A 171 -12.46 15.06 3.72
N ARG A 172 -12.19 16.36 3.83
CA ARG A 172 -13.24 17.33 4.20
C ARG A 172 -14.44 17.19 3.28
N ARG A 173 -15.66 17.28 3.85
CA ARG A 173 -16.91 17.01 3.15
C ARG A 173 -17.07 17.79 1.84
N ASN A 174 -16.63 19.05 1.82
CA ASN A 174 -16.72 19.94 0.65
C ASN A 174 -15.45 19.96 -0.20
N ALA A 175 -14.45 19.14 0.13
CA ALA A 175 -13.24 19.02 -0.66
C ALA A 175 -13.41 18.05 -1.82
N ASN A 176 -12.65 18.31 -2.87
CA ASN A 176 -12.53 17.51 -4.06
C ASN A 176 -11.23 16.71 -4.01
N ILE A 177 -11.24 15.55 -4.66
CA ILE A 177 -10.06 14.73 -4.87
C ILE A 177 -10.07 14.23 -6.31
N ILE A 178 -8.88 14.20 -6.93
CA ILE A 178 -8.67 13.68 -8.26
C ILE A 178 -7.52 12.68 -8.17
N TRP A 179 -7.80 11.41 -8.47
CA TRP A 179 -6.81 10.36 -8.55
C TRP A 179 -5.96 10.52 -9.81
N LYS A 180 -4.65 10.32 -9.68
CA LYS A 180 -3.68 10.45 -10.77
C LYS A 180 -3.20 9.06 -11.17
N SER A 181 -3.02 8.87 -12.47
CA SER A 181 -2.38 7.70 -13.07
C SER A 181 -1.02 8.06 -13.63
N ASN A 182 -0.06 7.14 -13.57
CA ASN A 182 1.19 7.24 -14.31
C ASN A 182 1.23 6.18 -15.42
N PRO A 183 1.05 6.56 -16.70
CA PRO A 183 1.03 5.61 -17.81
C PRO A 183 2.44 5.22 -18.29
N GLU A 184 3.51 5.81 -17.72
CA GLU A 184 4.88 5.51 -18.09
C GLU A 184 5.22 4.03 -17.86
N ALA A 185 6.17 3.53 -18.65
CA ALA A 185 6.60 2.16 -18.52
C ALA A 185 7.23 1.87 -17.14
N PRO A 186 6.84 0.78 -16.46
CA PRO A 186 7.30 0.53 -15.11
C PRO A 186 8.73 -0.03 -15.06
N ILE A 187 9.43 0.26 -13.97
CA ILE A 187 10.62 -0.49 -13.56
C ILE A 187 10.14 -1.59 -12.62
N ILE A 188 10.44 -2.84 -12.96
CA ILE A 188 10.12 -4.02 -12.17
C ILE A 188 11.33 -4.35 -11.30
N ILE A 189 11.12 -4.38 -10.00
CA ILE A 189 12.13 -4.79 -9.02
C ILE A 189 11.78 -6.20 -8.57
N TYR A 190 12.70 -7.14 -8.70
CA TYR A 190 12.55 -8.51 -8.23
C TYR A 190 13.63 -8.85 -7.21
N GLY A 191 13.30 -9.55 -6.14
CA GLY A 191 14.32 -9.93 -5.17
C GLY A 191 13.81 -10.49 -3.85
N THR A 192 14.66 -10.43 -2.83
CA THR A 192 14.38 -10.95 -1.49
C THR A 192 13.79 -9.87 -0.56
N SER A 193 14.12 -9.92 0.74
CA SER A 193 13.64 -8.98 1.76
C SER A 193 14.11 -7.55 1.51
N ILE A 194 15.32 -7.37 0.97
CA ILE A 194 15.87 -6.05 0.62
C ILE A 194 15.00 -5.38 -0.45
N ALA A 195 14.63 -6.13 -1.50
CA ALA A 195 13.69 -5.64 -2.52
C ALA A 195 12.32 -5.31 -1.91
N GLN A 196 11.80 -6.19 -1.05
CA GLN A 196 10.50 -5.97 -0.41
C GLN A 196 10.49 -4.75 0.52
N GLY A 197 11.65 -4.30 1.01
CA GLY A 197 11.80 -3.06 1.76
C GLY A 197 12.34 -3.23 3.18
N ALA A 198 12.83 -4.42 3.57
CA ALA A 198 13.51 -4.57 4.84
C ALA A 198 14.90 -3.88 4.82
N SER A 199 15.30 -3.09 5.82
CA SER A 199 14.54 -2.62 6.99
C SER A 199 14.31 -1.11 6.94
N ALA A 200 13.47 -0.66 6.01
CA ALA A 200 13.03 0.72 5.98
C ALA A 200 12.09 0.98 7.18
N SER A 201 12.30 2.11 7.85
CA SER A 201 11.51 2.51 9.02
C SER A 201 10.10 2.98 8.69
N ARG A 202 9.83 3.29 7.40
CA ARG A 202 8.54 3.70 6.83
C ARG A 202 8.47 3.25 5.37
N ALA A 203 7.26 3.04 4.85
CA ALA A 203 7.06 2.55 3.49
C ALA A 203 7.75 3.40 2.41
N GLY A 204 7.64 4.73 2.52
CA GLY A 204 8.25 5.68 1.57
C GLY A 204 9.78 5.79 1.65
N LEU A 205 10.41 5.17 2.66
CA LEU A 205 11.86 5.07 2.78
C LEU A 205 12.45 3.76 2.25
N SER A 206 11.62 2.83 1.76
CA SER A 206 12.15 1.72 0.99
C SER A 206 12.91 2.27 -0.22
N TRP A 207 14.06 1.66 -0.55
CA TRP A 207 14.89 2.14 -1.66
C TRP A 207 14.12 2.12 -2.99
N SER A 208 13.18 1.19 -3.17
CA SER A 208 12.28 1.12 -4.31
C SER A 208 11.32 2.31 -4.36
N ALA A 209 10.75 2.72 -3.22
CA ALA A 209 9.94 3.94 -3.15
C ALA A 209 10.76 5.21 -3.43
N ILE A 210 12.00 5.28 -2.95
CA ILE A 210 12.93 6.38 -3.25
C ILE A 210 13.22 6.43 -4.75
N LEU A 211 13.60 5.31 -5.36
CA LEU A 211 13.83 5.22 -6.81
C LEU A 211 12.60 5.68 -7.62
N GLY A 212 11.39 5.29 -7.21
CA GLY A 212 10.15 5.71 -7.86
C GLY A 212 9.80 7.20 -7.70
N ARG A 213 10.47 7.92 -6.81
CA ARG A 213 10.37 9.37 -6.67
C ARG A 213 11.46 10.11 -7.48
N GLU A 214 12.63 9.50 -7.62
CA GLU A 214 13.74 10.02 -8.41
C GLU A 214 13.60 9.72 -9.92
N THR A 215 12.65 8.88 -10.30
CA THR A 215 12.37 8.51 -11.69
C THR A 215 10.95 8.93 -12.11
N ARG A 216 10.71 9.01 -13.42
CA ARG A 216 9.36 9.20 -13.97
C ARG A 216 8.57 7.89 -14.04
N SER A 217 9.27 6.76 -14.14
CA SER A 217 8.66 5.44 -14.27
C SER A 217 8.01 4.96 -12.97
N PRO A 218 6.81 4.35 -13.02
CA PRO A 218 6.23 3.67 -11.87
C PRO A 218 7.11 2.47 -11.46
N ILE A 219 7.12 2.16 -10.17
CA ILE A 219 7.88 1.02 -9.63
C ILE A 219 6.92 -0.12 -9.32
N ILE A 220 7.19 -1.31 -9.86
CA ILE A 220 6.52 -2.55 -9.45
C ILE A 220 7.49 -3.33 -8.57
N ASN A 221 7.15 -3.48 -7.29
CA ASN A 221 7.99 -4.17 -6.33
C ASN A 221 7.55 -5.64 -6.18
N LEU A 222 8.31 -6.56 -6.76
CA LEU A 222 8.17 -8.01 -6.64
C LEU A 222 9.26 -8.59 -5.72
N GLY A 223 9.52 -7.92 -4.60
CA GLY A 223 10.34 -8.45 -3.51
C GLY A 223 9.57 -9.44 -2.63
N PHE A 224 10.19 -10.59 -2.36
CA PHE A 224 9.63 -11.66 -1.51
C PHE A 224 10.67 -12.08 -0.46
N SER A 225 10.47 -11.65 0.78
CA SER A 225 11.36 -11.93 1.92
C SER A 225 11.72 -13.41 2.04
N GLY A 226 13.02 -13.73 1.91
CA GLY A 226 13.55 -15.09 1.93
C GLY A 226 13.16 -15.98 0.76
N ASN A 227 12.43 -15.44 -0.23
CA ASN A 227 11.68 -16.21 -1.22
C ASN A 227 11.84 -15.74 -2.66
N GLY A 228 12.59 -14.67 -2.96
CA GLY A 228 12.99 -14.39 -4.34
C GLY A 228 14.03 -15.42 -4.78
N ARG A 229 13.67 -16.41 -5.61
CA ARG A 229 14.58 -17.49 -6.08
C ARG A 229 14.67 -17.63 -7.61
N LEU A 230 14.14 -16.67 -8.37
CA LEU A 230 14.03 -16.67 -9.83
C LEU A 230 13.27 -17.90 -10.33
N GLU A 231 12.18 -18.24 -9.66
CA GLU A 231 11.28 -19.31 -10.11
C GLU A 231 10.73 -19.02 -11.50
N LYS A 232 10.63 -20.06 -12.33
CA LYS A 232 10.25 -19.94 -13.75
C LYS A 232 8.93 -19.20 -13.91
N GLU A 233 7.95 -19.47 -13.05
CA GLU A 233 6.61 -18.89 -13.11
C GLU A 233 6.65 -17.37 -12.89
N LEU A 234 7.57 -16.88 -12.06
CA LEU A 234 7.79 -15.45 -11.85
C LEU A 234 8.53 -14.81 -13.01
N VAL A 235 9.53 -15.50 -13.55
CA VAL A 235 10.24 -15.04 -14.76
C VAL A 235 9.26 -14.92 -15.92
N ASP A 236 8.38 -15.91 -16.12
CA ASP A 236 7.35 -15.91 -17.15
C ASP A 236 6.32 -14.79 -16.92
N LEU A 237 5.89 -14.58 -15.67
CA LEU A 237 5.00 -13.47 -15.30
C LEU A 237 5.61 -12.11 -15.67
N ILE A 238 6.88 -11.89 -15.34
CA ILE A 238 7.61 -10.65 -15.65
C ILE A 238 7.82 -10.53 -17.16
N ALA A 239 8.18 -11.62 -17.84
CA ALA A 239 8.40 -11.64 -19.29
C ALA A 239 7.15 -11.24 -20.08
N LYS A 240 5.94 -11.60 -19.61
CA LYS A 240 4.67 -11.16 -20.23
C LYS A 240 4.44 -9.65 -20.18
N LYS A 241 5.14 -8.91 -19.32
CA LYS A 241 5.08 -7.44 -19.25
C LYS A 241 6.11 -6.75 -20.15
N LYS A 242 6.92 -7.51 -20.89
CA LYS A 242 7.90 -7.00 -21.86
C LYS A 242 7.21 -6.19 -22.95
N LEU A 243 7.51 -4.90 -22.97
CA LEU A 243 7.90 -4.16 -24.18
C LEU A 243 8.56 -2.81 -23.83
N GLN A 244 8.41 -2.31 -22.59
CA GLN A 244 9.01 -1.02 -22.18
C GLN A 244 9.60 -0.99 -20.75
N SER A 245 9.63 -2.11 -20.03
CA SER A 245 10.02 -2.17 -18.61
C SER A 245 11.51 -2.49 -18.38
N ILE A 246 12.11 -1.89 -17.35
CA ILE A 246 13.45 -2.23 -16.85
C ILE A 246 13.31 -3.22 -15.70
N LEU A 247 14.06 -4.33 -15.72
CA LEU A 247 14.10 -5.32 -14.63
C LEU A 247 15.36 -5.14 -13.78
N LEU A 248 15.19 -4.90 -12.48
CA LEU A 248 16.26 -4.88 -11.48
C LEU A 248 16.16 -6.11 -10.58
N ILE A 249 17.20 -6.93 -10.58
CA ILE A 249 17.28 -8.15 -9.75
C ILE A 249 18.15 -7.85 -8.52
N VAL A 250 17.54 -7.90 -7.34
CA VAL A 250 18.20 -7.62 -6.05
C VAL A 250 18.25 -8.89 -5.20
N TYR A 251 19.44 -9.48 -5.15
CA TYR A 251 19.70 -10.67 -4.36
C TYR A 251 20.60 -10.36 -3.17
N GLN A 252 20.21 -10.91 -2.02
CA GLN A 252 21.17 -11.19 -0.96
C GLN A 252 21.90 -12.48 -1.33
N ILE A 253 23.22 -12.54 -1.16
CA ILE A 253 23.99 -13.78 -1.30
C ILE A 253 23.47 -14.75 -0.24
N LEU A 254 22.54 -15.61 -0.63
CA LEU A 254 22.14 -16.76 0.15
C LEU A 254 23.25 -17.80 -0.05
N SER A 255 23.93 -18.18 1.03
CA SER A 255 25.10 -19.08 1.05
C SER A 255 24.90 -20.45 0.38
N HIS A 256 23.69 -20.77 -0.09
CA HIS A 256 23.31 -22.07 -0.66
C HIS A 256 22.79 -22.00 -2.11
N LEU A 257 22.73 -20.83 -2.74
CA LEU A 257 22.25 -20.69 -4.12
C LEU A 257 23.43 -20.70 -5.10
N LYS A 258 23.61 -21.81 -5.83
CA LYS A 258 24.44 -21.84 -7.04
C LYS A 258 23.77 -20.99 -8.12
N MET A 259 24.34 -19.83 -8.39
CA MET A 259 23.81 -18.87 -9.37
C MET A 259 24.05 -19.40 -10.80
N LYS A 260 22.98 -19.59 -11.58
CA LYS A 260 23.06 -19.56 -13.04
C LYS A 260 22.63 -18.16 -13.47
N MET A 261 23.59 -17.39 -13.94
CA MET A 261 23.35 -16.06 -14.48
C MET A 261 22.73 -16.23 -15.86
N PHE A 262 21.47 -15.85 -16.04
CA PHE A 262 20.86 -15.69 -17.36
C PHE A 262 20.97 -14.22 -17.75
N ILE A 263 22.11 -13.86 -18.37
CA ILE A 263 22.15 -12.68 -19.23
C ILE A 263 21.52 -13.13 -20.53
N ASN A 264 20.30 -12.69 -20.74
CA ASN A 264 19.58 -12.94 -21.96
C ASN A 264 19.84 -11.70 -22.83
N ASP A 265 20.80 -11.80 -23.74
CA ASP A 265 21.04 -10.82 -24.81
C ASP A 265 19.79 -10.78 -25.70
N TRP A 266 18.90 -9.82 -25.44
CA TRP A 266 17.76 -9.52 -26.31
C TRP A 266 17.81 -8.04 -26.70
N TYR A 267 18.93 -7.67 -27.32
CA TYR A 267 18.96 -6.64 -28.34
C TYR A 267 19.47 -7.35 -29.59
N MET A 268 18.56 -7.68 -30.50
CA MET A 268 18.72 -7.78 -31.96
C MET A 268 17.46 -8.47 -32.52
N HIS A 269 16.86 -7.82 -33.51
CA HIS A 269 15.57 -8.08 -34.20
C HIS A 269 14.35 -7.38 -33.60
#